data_AF-A0A2D9Y099-F1
#
_entry.id   AF-A0A2D9Y099-F1
#
_cell.length_a   1.000
_cell.length_b   1.000
_cell.length_c   1.000
_cell.angle_alpha   90.00
_cell.angle_beta   90.00
_cell.angle_gamma   90.00
#
_symmetry.space_group_name_H-M   'P 1'
#
loop_
_entity.id
_entity.type
_entity.pdbx_description
1 polymer ?
#
loop_
_entity_poly.entity_id
_entity_poly.type
_entity_poly.pdbx_seq_one_letter_code
_entity_poly.pdbx_strand_id
1 'polypeptide(L)'
;MIRIDHCENLIHFTKGEDKSLDYESAYQNLKTIIKTGELKGSNGMILGGHNCVCYTESPVRCLTNKGQLESKYFSRYTPFGLQYCKKDVFRNGGRPVIYSTRDEAEKQRGNADINWRYVSYDPAMDGRLDFTWEREWRIKKDSVPVRPDLVKLVFSSLVWIDRFIEEHEKEYHGVDIEDDCEECYCTREVTIMNFTDFLNNEECENLIGTCPNPDKFPWILINMNEK
;
A
#
# COMPACT_ATOMS: atom_id res chain seq x y z
N MET A 1 -4.66 -17.36 -20.36
CA MET A 1 -3.33 -16.75 -20.26
C MET A 1 -3.43 -15.60 -19.28
N ILE A 2 -2.71 -15.66 -18.15
CA ILE A 2 -2.75 -14.61 -17.12
C ILE A 2 -1.87 -13.45 -17.60
N ARG A 3 -2.42 -12.23 -17.62
CA ARG A 3 -1.67 -11.00 -17.94
C ARG A 3 -0.80 -10.65 -16.73
N ILE A 4 0.52 -10.73 -16.92
CA ILE A 4 1.51 -10.54 -15.84
C ILE A 4 1.52 -9.13 -15.23
N ASP A 5 0.91 -8.18 -15.95
CA ASP A 5 0.84 -6.75 -15.62
C ASP A 5 -0.53 -6.33 -15.05
N HIS A 6 -1.45 -7.29 -14.86
CA HIS A 6 -2.74 -7.08 -14.21
C HIS A 6 -2.72 -7.64 -12.78
N CYS A 7 -3.28 -6.92 -11.82
CA CYS A 7 -3.46 -7.39 -10.45
C CYS A 7 -4.85 -7.03 -9.92
N GLU A 8 -5.46 -7.82 -9.04
CA GLU A 8 -6.78 -7.50 -8.47
C GLU A 8 -6.71 -6.50 -7.30
N ASN A 9 -5.51 -6.03 -6.96
CA ASN A 9 -5.24 -5.25 -5.76
C ASN A 9 -4.57 -3.91 -6.09
N LEU A 10 -4.68 -2.96 -5.17
CA LEU A 10 -4.07 -1.63 -5.23
C LEU A 10 -3.27 -1.39 -3.95
N ILE A 11 -2.08 -0.80 -4.07
CA ILE A 11 -1.20 -0.55 -2.90
C ILE A 11 -1.03 0.94 -2.69
N HIS A 12 -1.25 1.41 -1.47
CA HIS A 12 -0.76 2.70 -1.01
C HIS A 12 0.59 2.49 -0.31
N PHE A 13 1.69 2.90 -0.96
CA PHE A 13 3.01 2.85 -0.33
C PHE A 13 3.23 4.04 0.61
N THR A 14 3.80 3.79 1.78
CA THR A 14 4.26 4.85 2.68
C THR A 14 5.62 5.37 2.21
N LYS A 15 5.97 6.57 2.68
CA LYS A 15 7.23 7.27 2.35
C LYS A 15 7.86 7.80 3.63
N GLY A 16 9.18 7.96 3.63
CA GLY A 16 9.91 8.67 4.68
C GLY A 16 9.81 10.19 4.53
N GLU A 17 10.35 10.92 5.50
CA GLU A 17 10.21 12.39 5.61
C GLU A 17 10.74 13.14 4.38
N ASP A 18 11.91 12.75 3.86
CA ASP A 18 12.61 13.46 2.78
C ASP A 18 12.34 12.89 1.37
N LYS A 19 11.28 12.09 1.19
CA LYS A 19 11.05 11.30 -0.05
C LYS A 19 12.24 10.38 -0.38
N SER A 20 13.05 10.06 0.63
CA SER A 20 14.20 9.17 0.58
C SER A 20 13.79 7.71 0.85
N LEU A 21 14.71 6.78 0.63
CA LEU A 21 14.66 5.39 1.12
C LEU A 21 14.88 5.35 2.65
N ASP A 22 14.27 6.26 3.40
CA ASP A 22 14.24 6.21 4.87
C ASP A 22 13.17 5.22 5.31
N TYR A 23 13.60 3.98 5.51
CA TYR A 23 12.74 2.87 5.87
C TYR A 23 12.16 3.03 7.27
N GLU A 24 12.91 3.63 8.20
CA GLU A 24 12.44 3.79 9.59
C GLU A 24 11.26 4.75 9.64
N SER A 25 11.40 5.96 9.08
CA SER A 25 10.30 6.93 9.08
C SER A 25 9.08 6.41 8.32
N ALA A 26 9.28 5.69 7.23
CA ALA A 26 8.17 5.12 6.47
C ALA A 26 7.45 3.99 7.20
N TYR A 27 8.19 3.17 7.96
CA TYR A 27 7.64 2.16 8.86
C TYR A 27 6.85 2.82 10.01
N GLN A 28 7.37 3.88 10.63
CA GLN A 28 6.65 4.63 11.67
C GLN A 28 5.37 5.29 11.12
N ASN A 29 5.40 5.77 9.87
CA ASN A 29 4.21 6.27 9.19
C ASN A 29 3.16 5.17 8.99
N LEU A 30 3.58 3.95 8.59
CA LEU A 30 2.69 2.80 8.48
C LEU A 30 2.05 2.46 9.84
N LYS A 31 2.86 2.36 10.91
CA LYS A 31 2.35 2.13 12.28
C LYS A 31 1.35 3.18 12.71
N THR A 32 1.62 4.45 12.42
CA THR A 32 0.71 5.55 12.74
C THR A 32 -0.63 5.38 12.05
N ILE A 33 -0.63 5.06 10.75
CA ILE A 33 -1.86 4.83 9.98
C ILE A 33 -2.67 3.64 10.54
N ILE A 34 -1.99 2.55 10.89
CA ILE A 34 -2.62 1.37 11.51
C ILE A 34 -3.25 1.75 12.85
N LYS A 35 -2.51 2.45 13.71
CA LYS A 35 -2.97 2.89 15.03
C LYS A 35 -4.16 3.84 14.95
N THR A 36 -4.19 4.74 13.97
CA THR A 36 -5.32 5.67 13.79
C THR A 36 -6.50 5.01 13.07
N GLY A 37 -6.31 3.85 12.43
CA GLY A 37 -7.36 3.16 11.66
C GLY A 37 -7.82 3.94 10.43
N GLU A 38 -7.01 4.88 9.95
CA GLU A 38 -7.40 5.85 8.92
C GLU A 38 -6.21 6.22 8.05
N LEU A 39 -6.37 6.06 6.73
CA LEU A 39 -5.42 6.53 5.73
C LEU A 39 -5.91 7.88 5.19
N LYS A 40 -5.16 8.94 5.50
CA LYS A 40 -5.51 10.31 5.12
C LYS A 40 -5.15 10.60 3.66
N GLY A 41 -6.05 11.27 2.97
CA GLY A 41 -5.83 11.84 1.65
C GLY A 41 -4.90 13.04 1.70
N SER A 42 -4.29 13.34 0.56
CA SER A 42 -3.49 14.55 0.36
C SER A 42 -3.88 15.23 -0.93
N ASN A 43 -3.53 16.51 -1.07
CA ASN A 43 -3.77 17.31 -2.27
C ASN A 43 -2.50 17.54 -3.10
N GLY A 44 -1.40 16.88 -2.74
CA GLY A 44 -0.11 17.04 -3.41
C GLY A 44 -0.17 16.55 -4.86
N MET A 45 0.17 17.41 -5.81
CA MET A 45 0.11 17.10 -7.25
C MET A 45 -1.29 16.68 -7.75
N ILE A 46 -2.36 17.10 -7.05
CA ILE A 46 -3.75 16.87 -7.46
C ILE A 46 -4.30 18.14 -8.10
N LEU A 47 -4.72 18.05 -9.37
CA LEU A 47 -5.36 19.16 -10.06
C LEU A 47 -6.69 19.51 -9.38
N GLY A 48 -6.91 20.80 -9.14
CA GLY A 48 -8.09 21.30 -8.43
C GLY A 48 -7.97 21.31 -6.91
N GLY A 49 -6.84 20.86 -6.34
CA GLY A 49 -6.57 20.97 -4.90
C GLY A 49 -7.41 20.04 -4.01
N HIS A 50 -8.05 19.03 -4.60
CA HIS A 50 -8.85 18.05 -3.85
C HIS A 50 -7.96 17.12 -3.04
N ASN A 51 -8.42 16.73 -1.86
CA ASN A 51 -7.81 15.62 -1.14
C ASN A 51 -8.15 14.31 -1.84
N CYS A 52 -7.12 13.50 -2.08
CA CYS A 52 -7.24 12.16 -2.64
C CYS A 52 -6.36 11.19 -1.86
N VAL A 53 -6.86 9.98 -1.67
CA VAL A 53 -5.99 8.83 -1.34
C VAL A 53 -5.57 8.20 -2.66
N CYS A 54 -4.26 8.08 -2.85
CA CYS A 54 -3.64 7.55 -4.07
C CYS A 54 -3.17 6.12 -3.86
N TYR A 55 -3.24 5.31 -4.90
CA TYR A 55 -2.76 3.93 -4.92
C TYR A 55 -2.02 3.64 -6.22
N THR A 56 -1.22 2.60 -6.20
CA THR A 56 -0.49 2.07 -7.33
C THR A 56 -1.09 0.72 -7.73
N GLU A 57 -1.42 0.55 -9.02
CA GLU A 57 -1.83 -0.73 -9.62
C GLU A 57 -0.62 -1.44 -10.26
N SER A 58 0.53 -1.41 -9.60
CA SER A 58 1.71 -2.16 -10.03
C SER A 58 1.73 -3.50 -9.31
N PRO A 59 1.51 -4.65 -10.01
CA PRO A 59 1.80 -5.95 -9.45
C PRO A 59 3.23 -5.93 -8.92
N VAL A 60 3.45 -6.51 -7.75
CA VAL A 60 4.78 -6.56 -7.13
C VAL A 60 5.80 -7.27 -8.03
N ARG A 61 5.36 -8.14 -8.95
CA ARG A 61 6.19 -8.76 -9.99
C ARG A 61 6.82 -7.74 -10.95
N CYS A 62 6.16 -6.62 -11.17
CA CYS A 62 6.69 -5.50 -11.96
C CYS A 62 7.64 -4.63 -11.14
N LEU A 63 7.61 -4.73 -9.80
CA LEU A 63 8.43 -3.99 -8.85
C LEU A 63 9.66 -4.77 -8.39
N THR A 64 9.78 -6.04 -8.77
CA THR A 64 10.85 -6.96 -8.37
C THR A 64 11.58 -7.53 -9.57
N ASN A 65 12.82 -7.96 -9.34
CA ASN A 65 13.65 -8.68 -10.30
C ASN A 65 14.31 -9.86 -9.57
N LYS A 66 14.03 -11.09 -10.04
CA LYS A 66 14.47 -12.33 -9.39
C LYS A 66 14.16 -12.40 -7.88
N GLY A 67 12.97 -11.90 -7.50
CA GLY A 67 12.47 -11.88 -6.12
C GLY A 67 12.96 -10.72 -5.25
N GLN A 68 13.81 -9.84 -5.78
CA GLN A 68 14.35 -8.68 -5.08
C GLN A 68 13.70 -7.39 -5.56
N LEU A 69 13.39 -6.47 -4.64
CA LEU A 69 12.80 -5.17 -4.97
C LEU A 69 13.77 -4.30 -5.79
N GLU A 70 13.26 -3.72 -6.87
CA GLU A 70 14.01 -2.87 -7.78
C GLU A 70 13.97 -1.41 -7.30
N SER A 71 15.10 -0.88 -6.84
CA SER A 71 15.20 0.43 -6.20
C SER A 71 14.69 1.59 -7.06
N LYS A 72 14.74 1.47 -8.40
CA LYS A 72 14.23 2.49 -9.33
C LYS A 72 12.74 2.82 -9.12
N TYR A 73 11.93 1.86 -8.68
CA TYR A 73 10.50 2.07 -8.40
C TYR A 73 10.23 2.61 -6.99
N PHE A 74 11.22 2.52 -6.10
CA PHE A 74 11.15 2.97 -4.71
C PHE A 74 11.96 4.24 -4.46
N SER A 75 12.17 5.05 -5.51
CA SER A 75 12.92 6.31 -5.40
C SER A 75 12.19 7.41 -4.62
N ARG A 76 10.86 7.28 -4.44
CA ARG A 76 10.00 8.24 -3.72
C ARG A 76 9.18 7.61 -2.61
N TYR A 77 9.09 6.28 -2.62
CA TYR A 77 8.28 5.48 -1.72
C TYR A 77 9.15 4.36 -1.19
N THR A 78 8.82 3.88 -0.01
CA THR A 78 9.42 2.66 0.51
C THR A 78 8.49 1.47 0.28
N PRO A 79 9.01 0.24 0.24
CA PRO A 79 8.22 -0.99 0.12
C PRO A 79 7.47 -1.36 1.41
N PHE A 80 6.84 -0.37 2.04
CA PHE A 80 5.88 -0.49 3.13
C PHE A 80 4.56 0.08 2.67
N GLY A 81 3.43 -0.53 3.04
CA GLY A 81 2.16 -0.02 2.55
C GLY A 81 0.91 -0.77 2.99
N LEU A 82 -0.19 -0.37 2.36
CA LEU A 82 -1.54 -0.84 2.63
C LEU A 82 -2.14 -1.32 1.31
N GLN A 83 -2.43 -2.61 1.20
CA GLN A 83 -3.02 -3.21 0.02
C GLN A 83 -4.54 -3.35 0.18
N TYR A 84 -5.28 -2.84 -0.79
CA TYR A 84 -6.75 -2.87 -0.87
C TYR A 84 -7.21 -3.69 -2.07
N CYS A 85 -8.38 -4.33 -1.96
CA CYS A 85 -9.04 -4.93 -3.12
C CYS A 85 -9.49 -3.83 -4.11
N LYS A 86 -9.12 -3.95 -5.38
CA LYS A 86 -9.45 -2.98 -6.43
C LYS A 86 -10.95 -2.81 -6.61
N LYS A 87 -11.72 -3.91 -6.51
CA LYS A 87 -13.19 -3.88 -6.62
C LYS A 87 -13.81 -2.99 -5.54
N ASP A 88 -13.30 -3.05 -4.32
CA ASP A 88 -13.83 -2.25 -3.21
C ASP A 88 -13.41 -0.79 -3.33
N VAL A 89 -12.18 -0.51 -3.75
CA VAL A 89 -11.76 0.85 -4.11
C VAL A 89 -12.67 1.43 -5.20
N PHE A 90 -12.97 0.66 -6.26
CA PHE A 90 -13.85 1.11 -7.33
C PHE A 90 -15.29 1.37 -6.86
N ARG A 91 -15.86 0.48 -6.06
CA ARG A 91 -17.19 0.63 -5.44
C ARG A 91 -17.28 1.88 -4.55
N ASN A 92 -16.17 2.25 -3.91
CA ASN A 92 -16.07 3.43 -3.06
C ASN A 92 -15.80 4.75 -3.83
N GLY A 93 -15.84 4.72 -5.17
CA GLY A 93 -15.63 5.90 -6.01
C GLY A 93 -14.20 6.07 -6.51
N GLY A 94 -13.31 5.13 -6.19
CA GLY A 94 -11.94 5.13 -6.68
C GLY A 94 -11.88 4.88 -8.19
N ARG A 95 -11.00 5.58 -8.91
CA ARG A 95 -10.84 5.49 -10.35
C ARG A 95 -9.38 5.58 -10.76
N PRO A 96 -8.99 4.99 -11.90
CA PRO A 96 -7.68 5.23 -12.48
C PRO A 96 -7.52 6.70 -12.87
N VAL A 97 -6.28 7.19 -12.74
CA VAL A 97 -5.89 8.51 -13.23
C VAL A 97 -5.93 8.57 -14.77
N ILE A 98 -5.94 9.79 -15.28
CA ILE A 98 -5.88 10.13 -16.70
C ILE A 98 -4.55 10.82 -16.92
N TYR A 99 -3.61 10.10 -17.53
CA TYR A 99 -2.34 10.66 -17.98
C TYR A 99 -2.58 11.47 -19.26
N SER A 100 -2.20 12.73 -19.25
CA SER A 100 -2.50 13.67 -20.34
C SER A 100 -1.50 14.83 -20.30
N THR A 101 -1.36 15.56 -21.39
CA THR A 101 -0.47 16.73 -21.41
C THR A 101 -0.92 17.77 -20.39
N ARG A 102 0.01 18.64 -19.96
CA ARG A 102 -0.33 19.72 -19.01
C ARG A 102 -1.46 20.60 -19.54
N ASP A 103 -1.44 20.92 -20.84
CA ASP A 103 -2.41 21.81 -21.47
C ASP A 103 -3.81 21.18 -21.54
N GLU A 104 -3.90 19.87 -21.78
CA GLU A 104 -5.16 19.14 -21.75
C GLU A 104 -5.72 19.00 -20.33
N ALA A 105 -4.85 18.69 -19.35
CA ALA A 105 -5.22 18.65 -17.94
C ALA A 105 -5.74 20.02 -17.47
N GLU A 106 -5.09 21.11 -17.89
CA GLU A 106 -5.45 22.48 -17.50
C GLU A 106 -6.86 22.87 -17.95
N LYS A 107 -7.29 22.41 -19.13
CA LYS A 107 -8.67 22.61 -19.63
C LYS A 107 -9.71 22.00 -18.70
N GLN A 108 -9.34 20.99 -17.92
CA GLN A 108 -10.23 20.33 -16.97
C GLN A 108 -10.17 20.94 -15.57
N ARG A 109 -9.33 21.95 -15.29
CA ARG A 109 -9.17 22.49 -13.93
C ARG A 109 -10.49 22.87 -13.26
N GLY A 110 -11.43 23.48 -14.00
CA GLY A 110 -12.73 23.88 -13.49
C GLY A 110 -13.75 22.74 -13.30
N ASN A 111 -13.45 21.54 -13.81
CA ASN A 111 -14.35 20.40 -13.75
C ASN A 111 -14.05 19.54 -12.51
N ALA A 112 -14.67 19.87 -11.39
CA ALA A 112 -14.45 19.22 -10.10
C ALA A 112 -14.80 17.71 -10.08
N ASP A 113 -15.57 17.22 -11.05
CA ASP A 113 -15.96 15.82 -11.15
C ASP A 113 -14.83 14.93 -11.66
N ILE A 114 -13.90 15.48 -12.46
CA ILE A 114 -12.85 14.69 -13.13
C ILE A 114 -11.44 15.22 -12.89
N ASN A 115 -11.25 16.50 -12.56
CA ASN A 115 -9.94 17.14 -12.51
C ASN A 115 -8.94 16.43 -11.58
N TRP A 116 -9.40 15.92 -10.45
CA TRP A 116 -8.61 15.15 -9.48
C TRP A 116 -8.01 13.86 -10.05
N ARG A 117 -8.46 13.39 -11.21
CA ARG A 117 -7.91 12.22 -11.91
C ARG A 117 -6.76 12.56 -12.83
N TYR A 118 -6.52 13.83 -13.17
CA TYR A 118 -5.51 14.17 -14.16
C TYR A 118 -4.09 14.16 -13.57
N VAL A 119 -3.17 13.57 -14.34
CA VAL A 119 -1.72 13.56 -14.07
C VAL A 119 -1.01 14.00 -15.35
N SER A 120 -0.12 14.99 -15.23
CA SER A 120 0.65 15.45 -16.38
C SER A 120 1.60 14.36 -16.86
N TYR A 121 1.53 14.02 -18.14
CA TYR A 121 2.46 13.11 -18.81
C TYR A 121 2.80 13.67 -20.19
N ASP A 122 4.09 13.74 -20.51
CA ASP A 122 4.59 14.17 -21.81
C ASP A 122 5.92 13.45 -22.09
N PRO A 123 5.91 12.37 -22.89
CA PRO A 123 7.11 11.59 -23.19
C PRO A 123 8.07 12.31 -24.15
N ALA A 124 7.67 13.43 -24.76
CA ALA A 124 8.53 14.23 -25.62
C ALA A 124 9.33 15.29 -24.85
N MET A 125 9.07 15.45 -23.54
CA MET A 125 9.75 16.42 -22.70
C MET A 125 10.88 15.76 -21.90
N ASP A 126 12.12 16.11 -22.24
CA ASP A 126 13.31 15.60 -21.56
C ASP A 126 13.32 15.93 -20.05
N GLY A 127 13.80 14.98 -19.24
CA GLY A 127 14.07 15.19 -17.81
C GLY A 127 12.84 15.16 -16.89
N ARG A 128 11.64 14.83 -17.39
CA ARG A 128 10.47 14.59 -16.53
C ARG A 128 10.40 13.16 -16.00
N LEU A 129 9.96 13.04 -14.75
CA LEU A 129 9.60 11.76 -14.14
C LEU A 129 8.33 11.21 -14.80
N ASP A 130 8.44 10.00 -15.33
CA ASP A 130 7.32 9.21 -15.82
C ASP A 130 6.67 8.46 -14.66
N PHE A 131 5.41 8.79 -14.33
CA PHE A 131 4.61 8.11 -13.30
C PHE A 131 3.62 7.09 -13.88
N THR A 132 3.66 6.81 -15.19
CA THR A 132 2.73 5.87 -15.83
C THR A 132 2.91 4.43 -15.35
N TRP A 133 4.11 4.08 -14.89
CA TRP A 133 4.39 2.77 -14.29
C TRP A 133 3.57 2.51 -13.02
N GLU A 134 3.25 3.56 -12.25
CA GLU A 134 2.44 3.45 -11.03
C GLU A 134 1.01 3.02 -11.34
N ARG A 135 0.53 3.29 -12.58
CA ARG A 135 -0.88 3.11 -12.98
C ARG A 135 -1.81 3.59 -11.88
N GLU A 136 -1.66 4.87 -11.55
CA GLU A 136 -2.19 5.43 -10.32
C GLU A 136 -3.73 5.33 -10.27
N TRP A 137 -4.25 4.97 -9.11
CA TRP A 137 -5.66 5.07 -8.77
C TRP A 137 -5.84 6.12 -7.69
N ARG A 138 -6.96 6.82 -7.73
CA ARG A 138 -7.32 7.82 -6.72
C ARG A 138 -8.72 7.58 -6.21
N ILE A 139 -8.96 7.94 -4.97
CA ILE A 139 -10.30 8.15 -4.40
C ILE A 139 -10.36 9.57 -3.85
N LYS A 140 -11.31 10.37 -4.33
CA LYS A 140 -11.52 11.76 -3.91
C LYS A 140 -12.22 11.81 -2.55
N LYS A 141 -11.47 11.59 -1.48
CA LYS A 141 -11.91 11.63 -0.08
C LYS A 141 -10.78 12.17 0.81
N ASP A 142 -11.16 12.77 1.93
CA ASP A 142 -10.20 13.20 2.96
C ASP A 142 -9.51 12.03 3.65
N SER A 143 -10.17 10.87 3.67
CA SER A 143 -9.59 9.64 4.21
C SER A 143 -10.34 8.38 3.77
N VAL A 144 -9.72 7.22 4.01
CA VAL A 144 -10.32 5.89 3.90
C VAL A 144 -10.02 5.06 5.15
N PRO A 145 -10.92 4.14 5.53
CA PRO A 145 -10.71 3.29 6.70
C PRO A 145 -9.56 2.30 6.48
N VAL A 146 -8.77 2.09 7.54
CA VAL A 146 -7.74 1.06 7.61
C VAL A 146 -8.17 0.05 8.66
N ARG A 147 -8.60 -1.11 8.18
CA ARG A 147 -9.02 -2.21 9.04
C ARG A 147 -8.54 -3.55 8.47
N PRO A 148 -8.35 -4.56 9.32
CA PRO A 148 -7.85 -5.87 8.91
C PRO A 148 -8.75 -6.60 7.91
N ASP A 149 -10.06 -6.37 7.98
CA ASP A 149 -11.03 -6.95 7.05
C ASP A 149 -11.07 -6.24 5.68
N LEU A 150 -10.38 -5.11 5.55
CA LEU A 150 -10.33 -4.29 4.33
C LEU A 150 -8.92 -4.23 3.70
N VAL A 151 -7.88 -4.44 4.50
CA VAL A 151 -6.50 -4.09 4.14
C VAL A 151 -5.52 -5.18 4.55
N LYS A 152 -4.61 -5.52 3.63
CA LYS A 152 -3.42 -6.34 3.90
C LYS A 152 -2.22 -5.40 4.08
N LEU A 153 -1.36 -5.69 5.05
CA LEU A 153 -0.18 -4.87 5.35
C LEU A 153 1.00 -5.34 4.52
N VAL A 154 1.72 -4.40 3.91
CA VAL A 154 2.82 -4.68 2.98
C VAL A 154 4.14 -4.30 3.63
N PHE A 155 5.11 -5.21 3.59
CA PHE A 155 6.43 -5.04 4.17
C PHE A 155 7.56 -5.38 3.21
N SER A 156 8.70 -4.76 3.47
CA SER A 156 9.89 -4.85 2.63
C SER A 156 10.70 -6.14 2.81
N SER A 157 10.60 -6.79 3.97
CA SER A 157 11.26 -8.07 4.27
C SER A 157 10.63 -8.72 5.52
N LEU A 158 10.99 -9.99 5.76
CA LEU A 158 10.62 -10.70 6.99
C LEU A 158 11.13 -10.02 8.27
N VAL A 159 12.34 -9.43 8.24
CA VAL A 159 12.90 -8.72 9.40
C VAL A 159 11.97 -7.60 9.90
N TRP A 160 11.33 -6.88 8.97
CA TRP A 160 10.36 -5.84 9.34
C TRP A 160 9.02 -6.39 9.78
N ILE A 161 8.62 -7.55 9.26
CA ILE A 161 7.42 -8.26 9.71
C ILE A 161 7.62 -8.74 11.15
N ASP A 162 8.74 -9.38 11.44
CA ASP A 162 9.08 -9.87 12.78
C ASP A 162 9.07 -8.71 13.78
N ARG A 163 9.76 -7.61 13.44
CA ARG A 163 9.72 -6.39 14.26
C ARG A 163 8.31 -5.85 14.48
N PHE A 164 7.47 -5.82 13.44
CA PHE A 164 6.09 -5.35 13.57
C PHE A 164 5.28 -6.22 14.53
N ILE A 165 5.43 -7.55 14.43
CA ILE A 165 4.79 -8.50 15.34
C ILE A 165 5.27 -8.24 16.77
N GLU A 166 6.58 -8.19 17.00
CA GLU A 166 7.15 -7.97 18.34
C GLU A 166 6.66 -6.66 18.97
N GLU A 167 6.68 -5.56 18.22
CA GLU A 167 6.21 -4.26 18.70
C GLU A 167 4.70 -4.24 18.95
N HIS A 168 3.90 -4.86 18.07
CA HIS A 168 2.45 -4.93 18.24
C HIS A 168 2.06 -5.76 19.46
N GLU A 169 2.71 -6.90 19.67
CA GLU A 169 2.50 -7.75 20.84
C GLU A 169 2.84 -7.00 22.14
N LYS A 170 3.98 -6.30 22.18
CA LYS A 170 4.34 -5.44 23.32
C LYS A 170 3.29 -4.36 23.59
N GLU A 171 2.81 -3.69 22.54
CA GLU A 171 1.80 -2.63 22.67
C GLU A 171 0.43 -3.16 23.12
N TYR A 172 0.04 -4.38 22.70
CA TYR A 172 -1.29 -4.93 22.94
C TYR A 172 -1.38 -5.78 24.21
N HIS A 173 -0.32 -6.53 24.54
CA HIS A 173 -0.27 -7.43 25.68
C HIS A 173 0.52 -6.87 26.87
N GLY A 174 1.33 -5.82 26.68
CA GLY A 174 2.09 -5.18 27.75
C GLY A 174 3.18 -6.06 28.37
N VAL A 175 3.61 -7.11 27.66
CA VAL A 175 4.63 -8.06 28.12
C VAL A 175 5.87 -7.94 27.23
N ASP A 176 7.05 -7.89 27.82
CA ASP A 176 8.29 -8.16 27.09
C ASP A 176 8.35 -9.66 26.75
N ILE A 177 8.85 -10.02 25.56
CA ILE A 177 8.81 -11.37 24.95
C ILE A 177 9.51 -12.47 25.78
N GLU A 178 10.06 -12.16 26.96
CA GLU A 178 10.89 -13.06 27.74
C GLU A 178 10.25 -13.66 29.00
N ASP A 179 9.01 -13.31 29.38
CA ASP A 179 8.37 -13.93 30.56
C ASP A 179 7.22 -14.87 30.18
N ASP A 180 7.40 -16.15 30.55
CA ASP A 180 6.51 -17.31 30.45
C ASP A 180 5.04 -16.96 30.19
N CYS A 181 4.72 -16.78 28.91
CA CYS A 181 3.34 -16.74 28.46
C CYS A 181 2.90 -18.17 28.12
N GLU A 182 2.69 -19.01 29.13
CA GLU A 182 2.10 -20.34 28.96
C GLU A 182 0.68 -20.28 28.34
N GLU A 183 0.05 -19.09 28.32
CA GLU A 183 -1.31 -18.88 27.78
C GLU A 183 -1.41 -17.94 26.55
N CYS A 184 -0.36 -17.23 26.10
CA CYS A 184 -0.42 -16.46 24.84
C CYS A 184 0.23 -17.21 23.68
N TYR A 185 -0.63 -17.90 22.95
CA TYR A 185 -0.39 -18.52 21.65
C TYR A 185 -0.21 -17.52 20.48
N CYS A 186 0.18 -16.27 20.74
CA CYS A 186 0.27 -15.19 19.75
C CYS A 186 1.31 -15.45 18.63
N THR A 187 2.26 -16.37 18.85
CA THR A 187 3.23 -16.83 17.84
C THR A 187 2.67 -17.84 16.83
N ARG A 188 1.41 -18.29 16.95
CA ARG A 188 0.85 -19.32 16.08
C ARG A 188 -0.28 -18.74 15.23
N GLU A 189 0.03 -18.62 13.94
CA GLU A 189 -0.90 -18.35 12.82
C GLU A 189 -1.04 -16.89 12.34
N VAL A 190 0.02 -16.08 12.44
CA VAL A 190 0.14 -14.89 11.56
C VAL A 190 0.20 -15.37 10.12
N THR A 191 -0.73 -14.89 9.28
CA THR A 191 -0.71 -15.19 7.86
C THR A 191 0.30 -14.28 7.17
N ILE A 192 1.53 -14.79 7.04
CA ILE A 192 2.57 -14.18 6.20
C ILE A 192 2.44 -14.78 4.80
N MET A 193 2.18 -13.93 3.81
CA MET A 193 2.21 -14.34 2.41
C MET A 193 3.51 -13.83 1.79
N ASN A 194 4.33 -14.75 1.27
CA ASN A 194 5.35 -14.36 0.32
C ASN A 194 4.68 -14.00 -1.00
N PHE A 195 5.29 -13.07 -1.73
CA PHE A 195 4.68 -12.59 -2.96
C PHE A 195 4.49 -13.68 -4.03
N THR A 196 5.41 -14.64 -4.17
CA THR A 196 5.26 -15.76 -5.11
C THR A 196 4.05 -16.63 -4.82
N ASP A 197 3.66 -16.77 -3.55
CA ASP A 197 2.45 -17.50 -3.16
C ASP A 197 1.18 -16.72 -3.52
N PHE A 198 1.24 -15.39 -3.42
CA PHE A 198 0.17 -14.47 -3.82
C PHE A 198 -0.11 -14.49 -5.33
N LEU A 199 0.92 -14.68 -6.17
CA LEU A 199 0.78 -14.75 -7.63
C LEU A 199 -0.13 -15.89 -8.12
N ASN A 200 -0.21 -16.99 -7.38
CA ASN A 200 -0.94 -18.18 -7.81
C ASN A 200 -2.40 -18.17 -7.35
N ASN A 201 -2.73 -17.41 -6.30
CA ASN A 201 -4.04 -17.38 -5.65
C ASN A 201 -4.51 -15.94 -5.42
N GLU A 202 -4.30 -15.04 -6.39
CA GLU A 202 -4.64 -13.61 -6.31
C GLU A 202 -6.18 -13.40 -6.26
N GLU A 203 -6.79 -13.80 -5.15
CA GLU A 203 -8.21 -13.61 -4.88
C GLU A 203 -8.39 -12.39 -4.00
N CYS A 204 -9.29 -11.50 -4.40
CA CYS A 204 -9.74 -10.36 -3.60
C CYS A 204 -10.46 -10.80 -2.31
N GLU A 205 -10.61 -12.10 -2.07
CA GLU A 205 -11.32 -12.60 -0.91
C GLU A 205 -10.62 -12.17 0.38
N ASN A 206 -11.47 -11.76 1.32
CA ASN A 206 -11.13 -11.33 2.66
C ASN A 206 -10.54 -12.52 3.39
N LEU A 207 -9.24 -12.73 3.19
CA LEU A 207 -8.46 -13.61 4.04
C LEU A 207 -8.50 -12.93 5.42
N ILE A 208 -9.27 -13.52 6.34
CA ILE A 208 -9.16 -13.21 7.76
C ILE A 208 -7.90 -13.94 8.21
N GLY A 209 -7.00 -13.26 8.91
CA GLY A 209 -5.80 -13.89 9.46
C GLY A 209 -6.17 -15.16 10.24
N THR A 210 -5.34 -16.18 10.15
CA THR A 210 -5.58 -17.49 10.79
C THR A 210 -5.51 -17.45 12.33
N CYS A 211 -5.30 -16.28 12.94
CA CYS A 211 -5.31 -16.14 14.39
C CYS A 211 -6.61 -16.70 15.00
N PRO A 212 -6.53 -17.59 16.02
CA PRO A 212 -7.71 -18.14 16.69
C PRO A 212 -8.52 -17.07 17.45
N ASN A 213 -7.94 -15.88 17.65
CA ASN A 213 -8.67 -14.70 18.10
C ASN A 213 -8.41 -13.50 17.16
N PRO A 214 -9.21 -13.32 16.11
CA PRO A 214 -9.07 -12.20 15.19
C PRO A 214 -9.27 -10.83 15.87
N ASP A 215 -9.79 -10.76 17.10
CA ASP A 215 -9.85 -9.49 17.84
C ASP A 215 -8.48 -9.06 18.40
N LYS A 216 -7.46 -9.94 18.38
CA LYS A 216 -6.13 -9.70 18.96
C LYS A 216 -5.02 -9.40 17.93
N PHE A 217 -4.90 -10.17 16.85
CA PHE A 217 -3.98 -9.87 15.73
C PHE A 217 -4.56 -10.30 14.37
N PRO A 218 -5.44 -9.48 13.77
CA PRO A 218 -6.17 -9.85 12.55
C PRO A 218 -5.47 -9.56 11.23
N TRP A 219 -4.26 -8.99 11.24
CA TRP A 219 -3.61 -8.50 10.03
C TRP A 219 -2.98 -9.62 9.20
N ILE A 220 -3.15 -9.51 7.88
CA ILE A 220 -2.36 -10.27 6.91
C ILE A 220 -1.16 -9.46 6.51
N LEU A 221 0.02 -10.08 6.58
CA LEU A 221 1.30 -9.44 6.32
C LEU A 221 1.86 -9.98 5.00
N ILE A 222 2.20 -9.09 4.08
CA ILE A 222 2.76 -9.43 2.76
C ILE A 222 4.26 -9.13 2.80
N ASN A 223 5.07 -10.16 2.61
CA ASN A 223 6.50 -10.01 2.40
C ASN A 223 6.78 -9.79 0.89
N MET A 224 7.24 -8.59 0.54
CA MET A 224 7.55 -8.23 -0.85
C MET A 224 8.93 -8.71 -1.35
N ASN A 225 9.84 -9.09 -0.44
CA ASN A 225 11.19 -9.50 -0.79
C ASN A 225 11.42 -10.96 -0.41
N GLU A 226 11.61 -11.81 -1.41
CA GLU A 226 11.74 -13.27 -1.23
C GLU A 226 13.19 -13.72 -1.03
N LYS A 227 14.15 -12.77 -1.02
CA LYS A 227 15.58 -13.02 -0.83
C LYS A 227 16.17 -12.21 0.30
#